data_AF-Q5FS18-F1
#
_entry.id   AF-Q5FS18-F1
#
_cell.length_a   1.000
_cell.length_b   1.000
_cell.length_c   1.000
_cell.angle_alpha   90.00
_cell.angle_beta   90.00
_cell.angle_gamma   90.00
#
_symmetry.space_group_name_H-M   'P 1'
#
loop_
_entity.id
_entity.type
_entity.pdbx_description
1 polymer ?
#
loop_
_entity_poly.entity_id
_entity_poly.type
_entity_poly.pdbx_seq_one_letter_code
_entity_poly.pdbx_strand_id
1 'polypeptide(L)'
;MTCRIFVTLALPSRMRCKGAALFSWRGAPSGACTRMRQHDAGTLSRMLAERIGVLARELLPNGRKDGAEWRCGSLAGEKGQSLAVHLNGSRAGIWADFSSGERGDALDLVAAVLFAGDRREAMKWAVSWLGLGDGSTSAFRAPERRQVATDRGREDLDQEAQRKRASARKLWHDTPAGIAGTPVEAYLAGRGIVLRELGRAPGALRFNPSLWCAEVQRPLPAMIAAICGSSGKLVAVHRTWLSEMPGGGWVKADLQNAKKVLGSFAGGCVRLWRGASGKALGVAPEGDMTVIAEGIETALSVAVACPEFQVLSAVSLSNMAAVALPDTLKDIIIAADNDSGNEKARRALEAALKKFASQGRTVRLAMPEIVHGDWNDVLRGKDTDGKPERPV
;
A
#
# COMPACT_ATOMS: atom_id res chain seq x y z
N MET A 1 3.04 -32.48 -15.91
CA MET A 1 3.93 -31.36 -16.30
C MET A 1 4.29 -30.60 -15.03
N THR A 2 5.49 -30.82 -14.51
CA THR A 2 6.02 -30.12 -13.32
C THR A 2 6.34 -28.67 -13.69
N CYS A 3 5.51 -27.73 -13.22
CA CYS A 3 5.76 -26.29 -13.37
C CYS A 3 7.03 -25.94 -12.57
N ARG A 4 8.13 -25.63 -13.26
CA ARG A 4 9.40 -25.24 -12.64
C ARG A 4 9.25 -23.80 -12.13
N ILE A 5 8.96 -23.64 -10.84
CA ILE A 5 9.17 -22.35 -10.17
C ILE A 5 10.68 -22.14 -10.06
N PHE A 6 11.24 -21.34 -10.97
CA PHE A 6 12.62 -20.87 -10.82
C PHE A 6 12.68 -19.83 -9.70
N VAL A 7 13.18 -20.28 -8.55
CA VAL A 7 13.66 -19.39 -7.50
C VAL A 7 14.94 -18.73 -8.01
N THR A 8 14.86 -17.46 -8.41
CA THR A 8 16.05 -16.71 -8.83
C THR A 8 16.91 -16.40 -7.60
N LEU A 9 17.87 -17.28 -7.29
CA LEU A 9 18.99 -16.99 -6.39
C LEU A 9 19.97 -16.09 -7.13
N ALA A 10 19.87 -14.77 -6.94
CA ALA A 10 20.82 -13.83 -7.51
C ALA A 10 21.92 -13.48 -6.49
N LEU A 11 23.19 -13.79 -6.81
CA LEU A 11 24.42 -13.02 -6.52
C LEU A 11 25.66 -13.82 -7.05
N PRO A 12 26.79 -13.18 -7.44
CA PRO A 12 26.97 -12.30 -8.59
C PRO A 12 28.12 -12.77 -9.53
N SER A 13 28.20 -12.25 -10.77
CA SER A 13 29.36 -11.51 -11.30
C SER A 13 29.52 -11.53 -12.83
N ARG A 14 29.85 -10.34 -13.37
CA ARG A 14 30.43 -10.02 -14.68
C ARG A 14 29.54 -10.15 -15.93
N MET A 15 29.12 -9.00 -16.45
CA MET A 15 29.66 -8.51 -17.72
C MET A 15 29.50 -6.99 -17.87
N ARG A 16 30.59 -6.39 -18.34
CA ARG A 16 30.73 -5.01 -18.77
C ARG A 16 30.12 -4.85 -20.17
N CYS A 17 29.52 -3.70 -20.48
CA CYS A 17 30.05 -2.74 -21.46
C CYS A 17 28.99 -1.73 -21.93
N LYS A 18 29.40 -0.45 -21.83
CA LYS A 18 29.29 0.64 -22.82
C LYS A 18 27.90 1.11 -23.29
N GLY A 19 27.68 2.41 -23.10
CA GLY A 19 26.74 3.20 -23.91
C GLY A 19 26.42 4.53 -23.26
N ALA A 20 27.13 5.58 -23.64
CA ALA A 20 26.94 6.95 -23.17
C ALA A 20 25.78 7.65 -23.89
N ALA A 21 25.08 8.56 -23.19
CA ALA A 21 24.49 9.75 -23.78
C ALA A 21 24.28 10.83 -22.71
N LEU A 22 25.09 11.89 -22.80
CA LEU A 22 24.89 13.18 -22.15
C LEU A 22 23.96 14.02 -23.04
N PHE A 23 23.02 14.76 -22.44
CA PHE A 23 22.42 15.92 -23.10
C PHE A 23 22.47 17.12 -22.15
N SER A 24 23.08 18.19 -22.64
CA SER A 24 23.06 19.53 -22.05
C SER A 24 21.95 20.35 -22.70
N TRP A 25 21.41 21.32 -21.95
CA TRP A 25 20.61 22.40 -22.53
C TRP A 25 20.86 23.69 -21.74
N ARG A 26 21.31 24.73 -22.43
CA ARG A 26 21.31 26.14 -21.97
C ARG A 26 20.89 27.02 -23.13
N GLY A 27 20.04 28.00 -22.84
CA GLY A 27 19.74 29.13 -23.72
C GLY A 27 18.47 29.87 -23.30
N ALA A 28 18.63 30.98 -22.57
CA ALA A 28 17.67 32.09 -22.44
C ALA A 28 17.94 33.10 -23.61
N PRO A 29 17.26 34.27 -23.78
CA PRO A 29 16.39 34.98 -22.83
C PRO A 29 15.19 35.80 -23.40
N SER A 30 14.51 36.44 -22.44
CA SER A 30 13.84 37.77 -22.48
C SER A 30 12.42 37.91 -23.05
N GLY A 31 11.61 38.60 -22.25
CA GLY A 31 10.23 39.02 -22.52
C GLY A 31 9.58 39.51 -21.24
N ALA A 32 9.90 40.73 -20.81
CA ALA A 32 9.31 41.35 -19.64
C ALA A 32 7.88 41.82 -19.96
N CYS A 33 6.91 41.39 -19.16
CA CYS A 33 5.63 42.07 -19.00
C CYS A 33 5.27 42.02 -17.51
N THR A 34 5.27 43.18 -16.88
CA THR A 34 5.13 43.36 -15.43
C THR A 34 3.66 43.17 -15.02
N ARG A 35 3.26 41.93 -14.72
CA ARG A 35 2.11 41.63 -13.85
C ARG A 35 2.63 41.33 -12.46
N MET A 36 1.94 41.84 -11.43
CA MET A 36 2.17 41.50 -10.01
C MET A 36 2.44 40.00 -9.90
N ARG A 37 3.67 39.61 -9.52
CA ARG A 37 4.04 38.20 -9.40
C ARG A 37 3.30 37.62 -8.21
N GLN A 38 2.19 36.93 -8.44
CA GLN A 38 1.68 36.00 -7.45
C GLN A 38 2.71 34.88 -7.33
N HIS A 39 3.33 34.75 -6.15
CA HIS A 39 4.21 33.62 -5.88
C HIS A 39 3.39 32.33 -5.91
N ASP A 40 3.72 31.40 -6.80
CA ASP A 40 3.08 30.10 -6.81
C ASP A 40 3.45 29.28 -5.56
N ALA A 41 2.61 28.30 -5.24
CA ALA A 41 2.74 27.53 -4.01
C ALA A 41 4.03 26.69 -3.95
N GLY A 42 4.55 26.25 -5.10
CA GLY A 42 5.81 25.49 -5.16
C GLY A 42 7.02 26.37 -4.88
N THR A 43 7.00 27.62 -5.34
CA THR A 43 8.03 28.63 -5.04
C THR A 43 8.02 28.97 -3.55
N LEU A 44 6.85 29.23 -2.96
CA LEU A 44 6.73 29.47 -1.52
C LEU A 44 7.21 28.29 -0.70
N SER A 45 6.82 27.06 -1.04
CA SER A 45 7.31 25.87 -0.33
C SER A 45 8.83 25.72 -0.42
N ARG A 46 9.45 26.03 -1.56
CA ARG A 46 10.91 25.95 -1.73
C ARG A 46 11.62 26.97 -0.84
N MET A 47 11.13 28.20 -0.80
CA MET A 47 11.69 29.26 0.03
C MET A 47 11.48 29.00 1.53
N LEU A 48 10.34 28.40 1.92
CA LEU A 48 10.14 27.90 3.29
C LEU A 48 11.12 26.77 3.63
N ALA A 49 11.37 25.85 2.70
CA ALA A 49 12.31 24.75 2.88
C ALA A 49 13.76 25.23 3.08
N GLU A 50 14.17 26.32 2.43
CA GLU A 50 15.48 26.94 2.65
C GLU A 50 15.68 27.44 4.09
N ARG A 51 14.57 27.80 4.77
CA ARG A 51 14.56 28.27 6.17
C ARG A 51 13.92 27.24 7.12
N ILE A 52 13.85 25.96 6.72
CA ILE A 52 13.09 24.93 7.44
C ILE A 52 13.57 24.73 8.88
N GLY A 53 14.85 24.94 9.17
CA GLY A 53 15.38 24.80 10.53
C GLY A 53 14.79 25.82 11.51
N VAL A 54 14.45 27.02 11.05
CA VAL A 54 13.77 28.05 11.86
C VAL A 54 12.28 27.75 11.90
N LEU A 55 11.68 27.47 10.74
CA LEU A 55 10.27 27.15 10.60
C LEU A 55 9.85 25.96 11.48
N ALA A 56 10.61 24.86 11.47
CA ALA A 56 10.32 23.67 12.27
C ALA A 56 10.39 23.96 13.78
N ARG A 57 11.31 24.84 14.23
CA ARG A 57 11.40 25.28 15.62
C ARG A 57 10.19 26.13 16.04
N GLU A 58 9.73 27.01 15.16
CA GLU A 58 8.57 27.87 15.41
C GLU A 58 7.26 27.09 15.43
N LEU A 59 7.08 26.18 14.47
CA LEU A 59 5.88 25.36 14.34
C LEU A 59 5.83 24.21 15.36
N LEU A 60 6.97 23.60 15.71
CA LEU A 60 7.07 22.36 16.49
C LEU A 60 8.09 22.50 17.65
N PRO A 61 7.83 23.33 18.68
CA PRO A 61 8.87 23.84 19.58
C PRO A 61 9.40 22.85 20.61
N ASN A 62 8.65 21.79 20.94
CA ASN A 62 9.16 20.73 21.81
C ASN A 62 9.80 19.57 21.01
N GLY A 63 9.93 19.74 19.70
CA GLY A 63 10.72 18.83 18.88
C GLY A 63 12.22 18.97 19.17
N ARG A 64 12.98 17.99 18.71
CA ARG A 64 14.44 17.99 18.81
C ARG A 64 15.06 17.65 17.46
N LYS A 65 16.27 18.17 17.24
CA LYS A 65 17.08 17.76 16.11
C LYS A 65 17.60 16.34 16.34
N ASP A 66 17.34 15.46 15.39
CA ASP A 66 17.83 14.08 15.35
C ASP A 66 18.48 13.84 13.98
N GLY A 67 19.81 13.90 13.92
CA GLY A 67 20.57 13.89 12.68
C GLY A 67 20.15 15.01 11.71
N ALA A 68 19.63 14.61 10.55
CA ALA A 68 19.15 15.51 9.50
C ALA A 68 17.66 15.87 9.62
N GLU A 69 16.99 15.44 10.69
CA GLU A 69 15.55 15.61 10.90
C GLU A 69 15.25 16.41 12.17
N TRP A 70 14.10 17.07 12.19
CA TRP A 70 13.45 17.59 13.39
C TRP A 70 12.33 16.64 13.78
N ARG A 71 12.38 16.09 14.99
CA ARG A 71 11.42 15.07 15.45
C ARG A 71 10.56 15.56 16.62
N CYS A 72 9.26 15.32 16.55
CA CYS A 72 8.29 15.58 17.62
C CYS A 72 7.18 14.53 17.64
N GLY A 73 6.24 14.67 18.57
CA GLY A 73 5.14 13.70 18.78
C GLY A 73 4.08 13.76 17.69
N SER A 74 3.66 14.95 17.30
CA SER A 74 2.68 15.19 16.24
C SER A 74 2.76 16.64 15.74
N LEU A 75 1.80 17.04 14.90
CA LEU A 75 1.60 18.43 14.46
C LEU A 75 1.31 19.40 15.62
N ALA A 76 0.96 18.91 16.81
CA ALA A 76 0.81 19.74 18.01
C ALA A 76 2.16 20.18 18.61
N GLY A 77 3.28 19.61 18.16
CA GLY A 77 4.62 20.04 18.53
C GLY A 77 5.06 19.62 19.94
N GLU A 78 4.43 18.60 20.51
CA GLU A 78 4.81 17.94 21.76
C GLU A 78 6.04 17.03 21.61
N LYS A 79 6.66 16.62 22.72
CA LYS A 79 7.83 15.71 22.67
C LYS A 79 7.41 14.34 22.13
N GLY A 80 8.20 13.78 21.21
CA GLY A 80 7.96 12.44 20.65
C GLY A 80 8.86 12.16 19.45
N GLN A 81 8.54 11.10 18.70
CA GLN A 81 9.35 10.66 17.55
C GLN A 81 8.52 10.32 16.29
N SER A 82 7.19 10.51 16.34
CA SER A 82 6.28 10.08 15.27
C SER A 82 6.26 11.05 14.10
N LEU A 83 6.42 12.35 14.31
CA LEU A 83 6.54 13.34 13.25
C LEU A 83 8.00 13.68 13.01
N ALA A 84 8.44 13.60 11.75
CA ALA A 84 9.78 13.97 11.32
C ALA A 84 9.71 15.00 10.17
N VAL A 85 10.53 16.06 10.26
CA VAL A 85 10.73 17.08 9.22
C VAL A 85 12.19 17.06 8.79
N HIS A 86 12.47 16.89 7.50
CA HIS A 86 13.84 16.97 6.99
C HIS A 86 14.36 18.41 7.00
N LEU A 87 15.52 18.61 7.61
CA LEU A 87 16.11 19.94 7.81
C LEU A 87 17.08 20.37 6.71
N ASN A 88 17.58 19.45 5.90
CA ASN A 88 18.59 19.72 4.88
C ASN A 88 18.54 18.73 3.71
N GLY A 89 19.37 18.98 2.70
CA GLY A 89 19.46 18.17 1.49
C GLY A 89 18.28 18.35 0.54
N SER A 90 18.19 17.47 -0.46
CA SER A 90 17.12 17.51 -1.48
C SER A 90 15.71 17.27 -0.91
N ARG A 91 15.61 16.82 0.35
CA ARG A 91 14.35 16.59 1.07
C ARG A 91 14.03 17.67 2.10
N ALA A 92 14.81 18.76 2.18
CA ALA A 92 14.53 19.84 3.12
C ALA A 92 13.07 20.31 2.99
N GLY A 93 12.37 20.45 4.13
CA GLY A 93 10.96 20.84 4.15
C GLY A 93 9.96 19.70 3.96
N ILE A 94 10.39 18.51 3.55
CA ILE A 94 9.51 17.33 3.49
C ILE A 94 9.31 16.79 4.90
N TRP A 95 8.05 16.56 5.26
CA TRP A 95 7.67 16.01 6.56
C TRP A 95 6.70 14.84 6.44
N ALA A 96 6.67 14.01 7.48
CA ALA A 96 5.70 12.94 7.65
C ALA A 96 5.42 12.70 9.13
N ASP A 97 4.16 12.42 9.46
CA ASP A 97 3.74 11.82 10.72
C ASP A 97 3.51 10.32 10.50
N PHE A 98 4.39 9.50 11.06
CA PHE A 98 4.33 8.04 10.93
C PHE A 98 3.17 7.41 11.70
N SER A 99 2.52 8.15 12.60
CA SER A 99 1.37 7.68 13.37
C SER A 99 0.04 7.94 12.67
N SER A 100 -0.18 9.15 12.14
CA SER A 100 -1.39 9.49 11.39
C SER A 100 -1.30 9.14 9.90
N GLY A 101 -0.09 9.03 9.35
CA GLY A 101 0.17 8.81 7.93
C GLY A 101 0.16 10.09 7.08
N GLU A 102 -0.05 11.25 7.71
CA GLU A 102 0.01 12.57 7.07
C GLU A 102 1.44 12.91 6.64
N ARG A 103 1.58 13.65 5.54
CA ARG A 103 2.87 14.05 4.97
C ARG A 103 2.67 15.21 4.01
N GLY A 104 3.73 15.97 3.76
CA GLY A 104 3.68 17.07 2.81
C GLY A 104 4.99 17.81 2.67
N ASP A 105 4.93 18.92 1.93
CA ASP A 105 6.01 19.88 1.82
C ASP A 105 5.98 20.93 2.96
N ALA A 106 6.89 21.90 2.92
CA ALA A 106 7.00 22.91 3.98
C ALA A 106 5.76 23.82 4.06
N LEU A 107 5.08 24.03 2.94
CA LEU A 107 3.84 24.81 2.90
C LEU A 107 2.66 23.98 3.44
N ASP A 108 2.61 22.69 3.14
CA ASP A 108 1.64 21.76 3.73
C ASP A 108 1.81 21.66 5.24
N LEU A 109 3.05 21.72 5.75
CA LEU A 109 3.31 21.76 7.20
C LEU A 109 2.68 23.00 7.84
N VAL A 110 2.87 24.17 7.23
CA VAL A 110 2.26 25.44 7.67
C VAL A 110 0.73 25.33 7.64
N ALA A 111 0.17 24.81 6.54
CA ALA A 111 -1.27 24.62 6.40
C ALA A 111 -1.83 23.70 7.49
N ALA A 112 -1.16 22.58 7.75
CA ALA A 112 -1.58 21.59 8.74
C ALA A 112 -1.49 22.13 10.17
N VAL A 113 -0.39 22.80 10.53
CA VAL A 113 -0.16 23.29 11.91
C VAL A 113 -0.99 24.54 12.24
N LEU A 114 -1.09 25.49 11.32
CA LEU A 114 -1.67 26.81 11.61
C LEU A 114 -3.10 27.00 11.08
N PHE A 115 -3.48 26.29 10.02
CA PHE A 115 -4.68 26.60 9.23
C PHE A 115 -5.60 25.40 8.98
N ALA A 116 -5.47 24.31 9.75
CA ALA A 116 -6.30 23.09 9.61
C ALA A 116 -6.34 22.53 8.17
N GLY A 117 -5.21 22.64 7.46
CA GLY A 117 -5.07 22.20 6.08
C GLY A 117 -5.46 23.25 5.02
N ASP A 118 -5.88 24.46 5.40
CA ASP A 118 -6.16 25.52 4.43
C ASP A 118 -4.86 26.07 3.81
N ARG A 119 -4.56 25.55 2.62
CA ARG A 119 -3.37 25.90 1.85
C ARG A 119 -3.40 27.34 1.31
N ARG A 120 -4.57 27.96 1.13
CA ARG A 120 -4.64 29.36 0.66
C ARG A 120 -4.22 30.33 1.75
N GLU A 121 -4.68 30.10 2.97
CA GLU A 121 -4.24 30.89 4.14
C GLU A 121 -2.76 30.64 4.45
N ALA A 122 -2.29 29.40 4.31
CA ALA A 122 -0.86 29.08 4.43
C ALA A 122 0.01 29.85 3.43
N MET A 123 -0.45 30.03 2.18
CA MET A 123 0.27 30.82 1.18
C MET A 123 0.36 32.30 1.56
N LYS A 124 -0.74 32.89 2.03
CA LYS A 124 -0.76 34.28 2.52
C LYS A 124 0.22 34.47 3.67
N TRP A 125 0.18 33.53 4.62
CA TRP A 125 1.12 33.51 5.74
C TRP A 125 2.56 33.36 5.28
N ALA A 126 2.84 32.45 4.33
CA ALA A 126 4.19 32.22 3.82
C ALA A 126 4.77 33.45 3.11
N VAL A 127 3.97 34.18 2.33
CA VAL A 127 4.38 35.44 1.71
C VAL A 127 4.81 36.46 2.77
N SER A 128 4.05 36.57 3.86
CA SER A 128 4.39 37.46 4.98
C SER A 128 5.64 36.99 5.73
N TRP A 129 5.72 35.71 6.10
CA TRP A 129 6.84 35.14 6.87
C TRP A 129 8.17 35.14 6.08
N LEU A 130 8.11 34.99 4.76
CA LEU A 130 9.26 35.09 3.88
C LEU A 130 9.66 36.54 3.56
N GLY A 131 8.89 37.54 4.02
CA GLY A 131 9.16 38.96 3.75
C GLY A 131 8.95 39.36 2.29
N LEU A 132 8.06 38.65 1.58
CA LEU A 132 7.76 38.88 0.15
C LEU A 132 6.60 39.89 -0.05
N GLY A 133 6.05 40.43 1.03
CA GLY A 133 4.98 41.44 1.00
C GLY A 133 5.49 42.87 0.84
N ASP A 134 4.61 43.72 0.32
CA ASP A 134 4.76 45.13 -0.02
C ASP A 134 4.73 46.08 1.19
N GLY A 135 5.60 45.82 2.18
CA GLY A 135 5.96 46.82 3.20
C GLY A 135 5.00 46.97 4.38
N SER A 136 3.93 46.18 4.47
CA SER A 136 3.19 46.00 5.72
C SER A 136 3.83 44.87 6.53
N THR A 137 4.85 45.18 7.33
CA THR A 137 5.27 44.35 8.46
C THR A 137 4.20 44.42 9.56
N SER A 138 3.02 43.90 9.24
CA SER A 138 2.16 43.32 10.27
C SER A 138 2.97 42.20 10.89
N ALA A 139 3.41 42.38 12.13
CA ALA A 139 3.86 41.29 12.97
C ALA A 139 2.67 40.33 13.11
N PHE A 140 2.53 39.41 12.16
CA PHE A 140 1.53 38.36 12.20
C PHE A 140 1.83 37.55 13.46
N ARG A 141 1.08 37.85 14.53
CA ARG A 141 0.95 36.95 15.67
C ARG A 141 0.46 35.63 15.08
N ALA A 142 1.27 34.58 15.23
CA ALA A 142 0.81 33.23 14.95
C ALA A 142 -0.57 33.09 15.63
N PRO A 143 -1.62 32.65 14.91
CA PRO A 143 -2.91 32.42 15.54
C PRO A 143 -2.69 31.51 16.75
N GLU A 144 -3.40 31.80 17.84
CA GLU A 144 -3.31 31.05 19.08
C GLU A 144 -3.42 29.57 18.72
N ARG A 145 -2.33 28.81 18.98
CA ARG A 145 -2.20 27.44 18.50
C ARG A 145 -3.45 26.70 18.88
N ARG A 146 -4.19 26.23 17.87
CA ARG A 146 -5.27 25.30 18.13
C ARG A 146 -4.60 24.10 18.79
N GLN A 147 -4.80 23.93 20.09
CA GLN A 147 -4.50 22.68 20.76
C GLN A 147 -5.32 21.64 20.03
N VAL A 148 -4.71 20.97 19.05
CA VAL A 148 -5.33 19.85 18.36
C VAL A 148 -5.61 18.84 19.46
N ALA A 149 -6.90 18.60 19.72
CA ALA A 149 -7.37 17.81 20.84
C ALA A 149 -6.71 16.42 20.84
N THR A 150 -5.66 16.26 21.64
CA THR A 150 -4.77 15.09 21.60
C THR A 150 -5.41 13.81 22.13
N ASP A 151 -6.53 13.92 22.85
CA ASP A 151 -7.30 12.76 23.34
C ASP A 151 -8.59 12.52 22.56
N ARG A 152 -9.41 13.54 22.30
CA ARG A 152 -10.67 13.36 21.54
C ARG A 152 -10.43 12.85 20.11
N GLY A 153 -9.40 13.34 19.42
CA GLY A 153 -9.08 12.89 18.07
C GLY A 153 -8.60 11.43 18.03
N ARG A 154 -7.83 10.98 19.03
CA ARG A 154 -7.40 9.57 19.14
C ARG A 154 -8.57 8.66 19.50
N GLU A 155 -9.40 9.08 20.44
CA GLU A 155 -10.62 8.36 20.82
C GLU A 155 -11.59 8.23 19.63
N ASP A 156 -11.80 9.30 18.87
CA ASP A 156 -12.68 9.30 17.70
C ASP A 156 -12.14 8.38 16.59
N LEU A 157 -10.84 8.42 16.31
CA LEU A 157 -10.18 7.52 15.35
C LEU A 157 -10.25 6.06 15.80
N ASP A 158 -10.03 5.79 17.08
CA ASP A 158 -10.14 4.45 17.66
C ASP A 158 -11.58 3.93 17.60
N GLN A 159 -12.56 4.77 17.92
CA GLN A 159 -13.98 4.45 17.78
C GLN A 159 -14.35 4.17 16.33
N GLU A 160 -13.91 4.99 15.37
CA GLU A 160 -14.17 4.75 13.96
C GLU A 160 -13.55 3.43 13.49
N ALA A 161 -12.30 3.16 13.88
CA ALA A 161 -11.62 1.91 13.57
C ALA A 161 -12.36 0.71 14.20
N GLN A 162 -12.85 0.82 15.44
CA GLN A 162 -13.66 -0.19 16.10
C GLN A 162 -14.99 -0.42 15.38
N ARG A 163 -15.70 0.65 14.98
CA ARG A 163 -16.96 0.57 14.22
C ARG A 163 -16.73 -0.12 12.87
N LYS A 164 -15.69 0.26 12.12
CA LYS A 164 -15.34 -0.39 10.84
C LYS A 164 -14.99 -1.87 11.01
N ARG A 165 -14.24 -2.23 12.06
CA ARG A 165 -13.94 -3.65 12.40
C ARG A 165 -15.22 -4.41 12.75
N ALA A 166 -16.13 -3.82 13.52
CA ALA A 166 -17.41 -4.43 13.85
C ALA A 166 -18.26 -4.66 12.60
N SER A 167 -18.34 -3.68 11.70
CA SER A 167 -19.03 -3.81 10.41
C SER A 167 -18.40 -4.89 9.52
N ALA A 168 -17.06 -4.99 9.49
CA ALA A 168 -16.36 -6.04 8.76
C ALA A 168 -16.68 -7.44 9.32
N ARG A 169 -16.68 -7.59 10.65
CA ARG A 169 -17.08 -8.83 11.32
C ARG A 169 -18.54 -9.17 11.01
N LYS A 170 -19.44 -8.21 11.14
CA LYS A 170 -20.86 -8.40 10.83
C LYS A 170 -21.04 -8.87 9.39
N LEU A 171 -20.47 -8.17 8.41
CA LEU A 171 -20.53 -8.57 7.01
C LEU A 171 -20.00 -9.99 6.79
N TRP A 172 -18.88 -10.35 7.41
CA TRP A 172 -18.33 -11.70 7.30
C TRP A 172 -19.27 -12.74 7.89
N HIS A 173 -19.79 -12.51 9.10
CA HIS A 173 -20.68 -13.45 9.80
C HIS A 173 -22.02 -13.63 9.09
N ASP A 174 -22.60 -12.54 8.56
CA ASP A 174 -23.89 -12.55 7.86
C ASP A 174 -23.79 -13.15 6.44
N THR A 175 -22.58 -13.27 5.88
CA THR A 175 -22.37 -13.88 4.56
C THR A 175 -22.16 -15.40 4.71
N PRO A 176 -22.87 -16.27 3.97
CA PRO A 176 -22.71 -17.72 4.05
C PRO A 176 -21.27 -18.21 3.81
N ALA A 177 -20.86 -19.27 4.50
CA ALA A 177 -19.54 -19.87 4.34
C ALA A 177 -19.44 -20.70 3.05
N GLY A 178 -18.25 -20.68 2.43
CA GLY A 178 -17.98 -21.42 1.20
C GLY A 178 -18.34 -20.65 -0.07
N ILE A 179 -17.80 -21.13 -1.19
CA ILE A 179 -17.99 -20.54 -2.52
C ILE A 179 -18.36 -21.59 -3.58
N ALA A 180 -18.53 -22.86 -3.21
CA ALA A 180 -18.91 -23.91 -4.15
C ALA A 180 -20.30 -23.63 -4.75
N GLY A 181 -20.42 -23.75 -6.07
CA GLY A 181 -21.63 -23.46 -6.83
C GLY A 181 -21.97 -21.98 -6.94
N THR A 182 -21.09 -21.08 -6.48
CA THR A 182 -21.35 -19.63 -6.49
C THR A 182 -20.69 -18.93 -7.68
N PRO A 183 -21.16 -17.72 -8.02
CA PRO A 183 -20.46 -16.81 -8.94
C PRO A 183 -18.96 -16.61 -8.66
N VAL A 184 -18.53 -16.73 -7.40
CA VAL A 184 -17.11 -16.61 -7.04
C VAL A 184 -16.31 -17.80 -7.54
N GLU A 185 -16.82 -19.03 -7.40
CA GLU A 185 -16.17 -20.23 -7.96
C GLU A 185 -16.11 -20.11 -9.49
N ALA A 186 -17.21 -19.70 -10.13
CA ALA A 186 -17.25 -19.51 -11.58
C ALA A 186 -16.27 -18.42 -12.07
N TYR A 187 -16.17 -17.30 -11.36
CA TYR A 187 -15.21 -16.22 -11.64
C TYR A 187 -13.76 -16.71 -11.57
N LEU A 188 -13.41 -17.46 -10.51
CA LEU A 188 -12.06 -18.01 -10.33
C LEU A 188 -11.76 -19.09 -11.38
N ALA A 189 -12.72 -19.96 -11.68
CA ALA A 189 -12.58 -20.97 -12.73
C ALA A 189 -12.39 -20.34 -14.12
N GLY A 190 -13.10 -19.24 -14.43
CA GLY A 190 -12.88 -18.46 -15.65
C GLY A 190 -11.49 -17.83 -15.76
N ARG A 191 -10.79 -17.67 -14.63
CA ARG A 191 -9.37 -17.30 -14.55
C ARG A 191 -8.43 -18.53 -14.60
N GLY A 192 -8.93 -19.74 -14.79
CA GLY A 192 -8.12 -20.96 -14.73
C GLY A 192 -7.75 -21.40 -13.30
N ILE A 193 -8.31 -20.76 -12.28
CA ILE A 193 -8.08 -21.11 -10.87
C ILE A 193 -9.13 -22.16 -10.46
N VAL A 194 -8.83 -23.42 -10.74
CA VAL A 194 -9.74 -24.55 -10.48
C VAL A 194 -9.56 -25.07 -9.06
N LEU A 195 -10.25 -24.45 -8.10
CA LEU A 195 -10.10 -24.77 -6.66
C LEU A 195 -10.43 -26.22 -6.27
N ARG A 196 -11.12 -26.97 -7.13
CA ARG A 196 -11.40 -28.40 -6.90
C ARG A 196 -10.13 -29.24 -6.90
N GLU A 197 -9.09 -28.80 -7.60
CA GLU A 197 -7.77 -29.46 -7.61
C GLU A 197 -7.08 -29.42 -6.24
N LEU A 198 -7.44 -28.44 -5.40
CA LEU A 198 -6.97 -28.35 -4.01
C LEU A 198 -7.72 -29.32 -3.07
N GLY A 199 -8.77 -30.00 -3.54
CA GLY A 199 -9.64 -30.85 -2.73
C GLY A 199 -10.60 -30.10 -1.80
N ARG A 200 -10.39 -28.80 -1.55
CA ARG A 200 -11.33 -27.92 -0.83
C ARG A 200 -11.15 -26.47 -1.21
N ALA A 201 -12.25 -25.72 -1.19
CA ALA A 201 -12.19 -24.27 -1.33
C ALA A 201 -11.57 -23.60 -0.08
N PRO A 202 -10.83 -22.49 -0.24
CA PRO A 202 -10.34 -21.67 0.87
C PRO A 202 -11.48 -21.18 1.77
N GLY A 203 -11.42 -21.52 3.06
CA GLY A 203 -12.40 -21.04 4.05
C GLY A 203 -12.34 -19.52 4.32
N ALA A 204 -11.32 -18.85 3.79
CA ALA A 204 -11.19 -17.39 3.84
C ALA A 204 -12.02 -16.66 2.78
N LEU A 205 -12.67 -17.37 1.85
CA LEU A 205 -13.51 -16.80 0.80
C LEU A 205 -14.99 -17.11 1.04
N ARG A 206 -15.84 -16.13 0.74
CA ARG A 206 -17.31 -16.23 0.78
C ARG A 206 -17.93 -15.47 -0.39
N PHE A 207 -19.19 -15.76 -0.67
CA PHE A 207 -19.98 -15.08 -1.69
C PHE A 207 -21.13 -14.31 -1.06
N ASN A 208 -21.23 -13.02 -1.38
CA ASN A 208 -22.40 -12.20 -1.06
C ASN A 208 -23.16 -11.85 -2.36
N PRO A 209 -24.43 -12.26 -2.53
CA PRO A 209 -25.16 -12.04 -3.77
C PRO A 209 -25.61 -10.59 -4.00
N SER A 210 -25.64 -9.77 -2.95
CA SER A 210 -26.28 -8.45 -2.97
C SER A 210 -25.56 -7.46 -2.06
N LEU A 211 -24.26 -7.26 -2.29
CA LEU A 211 -23.43 -6.35 -1.51
C LEU A 211 -23.53 -4.92 -2.05
N TRP A 212 -23.92 -3.97 -1.20
CA TRP A 212 -24.00 -2.55 -1.56
C TRP A 212 -22.69 -2.01 -2.16
N CYS A 213 -22.76 -1.46 -3.37
CA CYS A 213 -21.67 -0.76 -4.02
C CYS A 213 -21.99 0.74 -4.10
N ALA A 214 -21.26 1.56 -3.33
CA ALA A 214 -21.48 3.01 -3.29
C ALA A 214 -21.12 3.72 -4.61
N GLU A 215 -20.34 3.11 -5.49
CA GLU A 215 -19.93 3.74 -6.74
C GLU A 215 -21.06 3.76 -7.78
N VAL A 216 -21.84 2.68 -7.84
CA VAL A 216 -23.01 2.54 -8.72
C VAL A 216 -24.34 2.65 -7.96
N GLN A 217 -24.29 2.97 -6.65
CA GLN A 217 -25.44 3.17 -5.76
C GLN A 217 -26.49 2.03 -5.82
N ARG A 218 -26.02 0.78 -5.93
CA ARG A 218 -26.88 -0.42 -5.95
C ARG A 218 -26.14 -1.64 -5.41
N PRO A 219 -26.87 -2.68 -4.94
CA PRO A 219 -26.24 -3.95 -4.61
C PRO A 219 -25.70 -4.66 -5.85
N LEU A 220 -24.57 -5.33 -5.67
CA LEU A 220 -23.91 -6.15 -6.69
C LEU A 220 -23.41 -7.47 -6.05
N PRO A 221 -23.33 -8.58 -6.81
CA PRO A 221 -22.65 -9.79 -6.37
C PRO A 221 -21.19 -9.50 -6.01
N ALA A 222 -20.66 -10.14 -4.97
CA ALA A 222 -19.29 -9.88 -4.51
C ALA A 222 -18.60 -11.11 -3.91
N MET A 223 -17.31 -11.26 -4.25
CA MET A 223 -16.38 -12.09 -3.50
C MET A 223 -15.95 -11.34 -2.24
N ILE A 224 -16.08 -12.01 -1.10
CA ILE A 224 -15.69 -11.53 0.23
C ILE A 224 -14.51 -12.35 0.69
N ALA A 225 -13.43 -11.71 1.13
CA ALA A 225 -12.27 -12.37 1.70
C ALA A 225 -11.93 -11.86 3.10
N ALA A 226 -11.77 -12.79 4.04
CA ALA A 226 -11.40 -12.50 5.41
C ALA A 226 -9.94 -12.07 5.51
N ILE A 227 -9.70 -10.88 6.07
CA ILE A 227 -8.35 -10.44 6.42
C ILE A 227 -8.16 -10.62 7.92
N CYS A 228 -7.21 -11.48 8.30
CA CYS A 228 -6.90 -11.78 9.68
C CYS A 228 -5.58 -11.13 10.10
N GLY A 229 -5.56 -10.56 11.30
CA GLY A 229 -4.34 -10.05 11.93
C GLY A 229 -3.42 -11.17 12.43
N SER A 230 -2.33 -10.80 13.11
CA SER A 230 -1.36 -11.74 13.70
C SER A 230 -2.00 -12.79 14.63
N SER A 231 -2.94 -12.36 15.48
CA SER A 231 -3.69 -13.23 16.40
C SER A 231 -4.66 -14.20 15.70
N GLY A 232 -4.83 -14.11 14.38
CA GLY A 232 -5.82 -14.89 13.64
C GLY A 232 -7.24 -14.34 13.67
N LYS A 233 -7.50 -13.31 14.48
CA LYS A 233 -8.80 -12.63 14.51
C LYS A 233 -9.04 -11.86 13.21
N LEU A 234 -10.29 -11.88 12.76
CA LEU A 234 -10.75 -11.07 11.63
C LEU A 234 -10.64 -9.58 11.99
N VAL A 235 -9.89 -8.82 11.19
CA VAL A 235 -9.68 -7.37 11.38
C VAL A 235 -10.32 -6.54 10.26
N ALA A 236 -10.44 -7.11 9.06
CA ALA A 236 -11.02 -6.44 7.91
C ALA A 236 -11.57 -7.46 6.91
N VAL A 237 -12.32 -6.97 5.94
CA VAL A 237 -12.87 -7.76 4.85
C VAL A 237 -12.50 -7.11 3.52
N HIS A 238 -11.86 -7.87 2.64
CA HIS A 238 -11.66 -7.47 1.25
C HIS A 238 -12.91 -7.81 0.43
N ARG A 239 -13.39 -6.86 -0.38
CA ARG A 239 -14.57 -7.00 -1.22
C ARG A 239 -14.17 -6.81 -2.67
N THR A 240 -14.49 -7.79 -3.50
CA THR A 240 -14.37 -7.69 -4.97
C THR A 240 -15.77 -7.82 -5.55
N TRP A 241 -16.30 -6.75 -6.15
CA TRP A 241 -17.60 -6.83 -6.83
C TRP A 241 -17.45 -7.53 -8.18
N LEU A 242 -18.44 -8.33 -8.51
CA LEU A 242 -18.50 -9.14 -9.72
C LEU A 242 -19.72 -8.76 -10.56
N SER A 243 -19.61 -8.98 -11.85
CA SER A 243 -20.72 -8.87 -12.79
C SER A 243 -20.72 -10.08 -13.71
N GLU A 244 -21.93 -10.52 -14.07
CA GLU A 244 -22.12 -11.51 -15.11
C GLU A 244 -21.94 -10.85 -16.49
N MET A 245 -21.25 -11.53 -17.40
CA MET A 245 -21.09 -11.06 -18.77
C MET A 245 -22.29 -11.43 -19.64
N PRO A 246 -22.62 -10.63 -20.66
CA PRO A 246 -23.51 -11.07 -21.74
C PRO A 246 -22.94 -12.36 -22.39
N GLY A 247 -23.75 -13.43 -22.43
CA GLY A 247 -23.30 -14.74 -22.93
C GLY A 247 -22.77 -15.70 -21.85
N GLY A 248 -22.83 -15.29 -20.57
CA GLY A 248 -22.48 -16.12 -19.43
C GLY A 248 -21.03 -15.91 -18.95
N GLY A 249 -20.76 -16.42 -17.75
CA GLY A 249 -19.47 -16.24 -17.07
C GLY A 249 -19.41 -14.96 -16.23
N TRP A 250 -18.41 -14.90 -15.35
CA TRP A 250 -18.30 -13.87 -14.33
C TRP A 250 -16.97 -13.14 -14.45
N VAL A 251 -17.01 -11.81 -14.31
CA VAL A 251 -15.85 -10.94 -14.29
C VAL A 251 -15.92 -9.98 -13.11
N LYS A 252 -14.84 -9.23 -12.87
CA LYS A 252 -14.92 -8.07 -11.96
C LYS A 252 -15.92 -7.09 -12.54
N ALA A 253 -16.76 -6.54 -11.67
CA ALA A 253 -17.67 -5.47 -12.06
C ALA A 253 -16.87 -4.28 -12.62
N ASP A 254 -17.38 -3.70 -13.70
CA ASP A 254 -16.80 -2.50 -14.31
C ASP A 254 -16.98 -1.30 -13.36
N LEU A 255 -15.93 -1.02 -12.61
CA LEU A 255 -15.85 -0.02 -11.55
C LEU A 255 -14.44 0.58 -11.57
N GLN A 256 -14.32 1.88 -11.29
CA GLN A 256 -13.04 2.57 -11.10
C GLN A 256 -12.18 1.85 -10.07
N ASN A 257 -12.80 1.36 -8.99
CA ASN A 257 -12.13 0.46 -8.06
C ASN A 257 -13.06 -0.69 -7.63
N ALA A 258 -12.98 -1.79 -8.38
CA ALA A 258 -13.71 -3.01 -8.09
C ALA A 258 -13.29 -3.71 -6.78
N LYS A 259 -12.19 -3.30 -6.14
CA LYS A 259 -11.63 -3.90 -4.92
C LYS A 259 -11.62 -2.91 -3.75
N LYS A 260 -12.39 -3.16 -2.70
CA LYS A 260 -12.41 -2.27 -1.50
C LYS A 260 -12.32 -3.07 -0.21
N VAL A 261 -11.48 -2.61 0.71
CA VAL A 261 -11.41 -3.17 2.06
C VAL A 261 -12.39 -2.43 2.99
N LEU A 262 -13.03 -3.17 3.89
CA LEU A 262 -13.79 -2.64 5.03
C LEU A 262 -13.03 -2.97 6.31
N GLY A 263 -12.55 -1.94 7.02
CA GLY A 263 -11.70 -2.08 8.20
C GLY A 263 -10.23 -1.73 7.93
N SER A 264 -9.47 -1.55 9.01
CA SER A 264 -8.00 -1.40 8.92
C SER A 264 -7.36 -2.79 8.89
N PHE A 265 -6.44 -2.98 7.94
CA PHE A 265 -5.82 -4.28 7.66
C PHE A 265 -4.31 -4.27 7.73
N ALA A 266 -3.71 -3.22 8.31
CA ALA A 266 -2.25 -3.12 8.47
C ALA A 266 -1.69 -4.37 9.15
N GLY A 267 -0.78 -5.05 8.46
CA GLY A 267 -0.16 -6.31 8.87
C GLY A 267 -1.06 -7.53 8.89
N GLY A 268 -2.32 -7.40 8.50
CA GLY A 268 -3.24 -8.51 8.26
C GLY A 268 -3.03 -9.13 6.88
N CYS A 269 -3.48 -10.37 6.72
CA CYS A 269 -3.44 -11.09 5.44
C CYS A 269 -4.69 -11.95 5.25
N VAL A 270 -4.98 -12.28 3.99
CA VAL A 270 -5.97 -13.32 3.64
C VAL A 270 -5.24 -14.66 3.61
N ARG A 271 -5.69 -15.61 4.43
CA ARG A 271 -5.06 -16.94 4.59
C ARG A 271 -5.74 -17.95 3.66
N LEU A 272 -5.22 -18.11 2.45
CA LEU A 272 -5.93 -18.79 1.37
C LEU A 272 -5.69 -20.30 1.37
N TRP A 273 -4.45 -20.74 1.59
CA TRP A 273 -4.11 -22.16 1.55
C TRP A 273 -3.16 -22.54 2.69
N ARG A 274 -3.31 -23.78 3.20
CA ARG A 274 -2.56 -24.24 4.38
C ARG A 274 -1.32 -25.08 4.05
N GLY A 275 -1.12 -25.46 2.80
CA GLY A 275 -0.02 -26.33 2.40
C GLY A 275 -0.17 -27.78 2.88
N ALA A 276 0.90 -28.55 2.72
CA ALA A 276 0.95 -29.97 3.04
C ALA A 276 0.69 -30.27 4.54
N SER A 277 1.14 -29.39 5.44
CA SER A 277 0.92 -29.57 6.88
C SER A 277 -0.56 -29.46 7.28
N GLY A 278 -1.36 -28.75 6.49
CA GLY A 278 -2.77 -28.48 6.76
C GLY A 278 -3.02 -27.64 8.02
N LYS A 279 -1.96 -27.13 8.67
CA LYS A 279 -2.03 -26.37 9.92
C LYS A 279 -2.41 -24.91 9.66
N ALA A 280 -3.04 -24.28 10.64
CA ALA A 280 -3.32 -22.85 10.57
C ALA A 280 -2.03 -22.06 10.75
N LEU A 281 -1.92 -20.87 10.11
CA LEU A 281 -0.72 -20.01 10.14
C LEU A 281 -0.07 -19.93 11.53
N GLY A 282 -0.84 -19.62 12.57
CA GLY A 282 -0.32 -19.42 13.94
C GLY A 282 0.24 -20.66 14.64
N VAL A 283 0.03 -21.85 14.09
CA VAL A 283 0.53 -23.14 14.61
C VAL A 283 1.20 -23.96 13.51
N ALA A 284 1.65 -23.29 12.44
CA ALA A 284 2.36 -23.94 11.35
C ALA A 284 3.74 -24.41 11.85
N PRO A 285 4.11 -25.67 11.54
CA PRO A 285 5.36 -26.25 12.00
C PRO A 285 6.58 -25.55 11.40
N GLU A 286 7.73 -25.73 12.06
CA GLU A 286 9.01 -25.34 11.48
C GLU A 286 9.27 -26.14 10.19
N GLY A 287 9.85 -25.47 9.18
CA GLY A 287 10.09 -26.05 7.86
C GLY A 287 8.96 -25.88 6.85
N ASP A 288 7.76 -25.42 7.26
CA ASP A 288 6.71 -25.06 6.31
C ASP A 288 7.14 -23.86 5.45
N MET A 289 7.07 -24.04 4.13
CA MET A 289 7.29 -22.97 3.16
C MET A 289 6.04 -22.09 3.05
N THR A 290 6.21 -20.78 3.19
CA THR A 290 5.12 -19.80 3.07
C THR A 290 5.28 -18.91 1.85
N VAL A 291 4.27 -18.89 0.99
CA VAL A 291 4.17 -17.96 -0.13
C VAL A 291 3.27 -16.78 0.24
N ILE A 292 3.73 -15.57 -0.02
CA ILE A 292 2.94 -14.34 0.09
C ILE A 292 2.84 -13.70 -1.29
N ALA A 293 1.64 -13.53 -1.81
CA ALA A 293 1.39 -12.73 -3.00
C ALA A 293 0.67 -11.43 -2.67
N GLU A 294 0.66 -10.46 -3.58
CA GLU A 294 -0.15 -9.24 -3.42
C GLU A 294 -1.65 -9.57 -3.42
N GLY A 295 -2.15 -10.06 -4.56
CA GLY A 295 -3.58 -10.27 -4.79
C GLY A 295 -4.09 -11.65 -4.40
N ILE A 296 -5.41 -11.77 -4.25
CA ILE A 296 -6.09 -13.04 -3.98
C ILE A 296 -5.94 -13.97 -5.19
N GLU A 297 -6.15 -13.46 -6.41
CA GLU A 297 -6.09 -14.26 -7.63
C GLU A 297 -4.67 -14.80 -7.89
N THR A 298 -3.65 -13.96 -7.69
CA THR A 298 -2.24 -14.34 -7.78
C THR A 298 -1.90 -15.42 -6.76
N ALA A 299 -2.26 -15.21 -5.50
CA ALA A 299 -2.04 -16.18 -4.43
C ALA A 299 -2.75 -17.51 -4.70
N LEU A 300 -3.99 -17.49 -5.18
CA LEU A 300 -4.71 -18.73 -5.51
C LEU A 300 -4.10 -19.46 -6.70
N SER A 301 -3.57 -18.73 -7.68
CA SER A 301 -2.87 -19.34 -8.82
C SER A 301 -1.63 -20.11 -8.34
N VAL A 302 -0.87 -19.54 -7.41
CA VAL A 302 0.24 -20.23 -6.75
C VAL A 302 -0.23 -21.41 -5.91
N ALA A 303 -1.34 -21.27 -5.17
CA ALA A 303 -1.86 -22.36 -4.35
C ALA A 303 -2.23 -23.59 -5.19
N VAL A 304 -2.86 -23.38 -6.35
CA VAL A 304 -3.19 -24.47 -7.30
C VAL A 304 -1.92 -25.11 -7.87
N ALA A 305 -0.93 -24.29 -8.25
CA ALA A 305 0.33 -24.80 -8.83
C ALA A 305 1.24 -25.51 -7.80
N CYS A 306 1.22 -25.06 -6.55
CA CYS A 306 2.07 -25.56 -5.45
C CYS A 306 1.25 -25.81 -4.19
N PRO A 307 0.39 -26.85 -4.19
CA PRO A 307 -0.50 -27.15 -3.08
C PRO A 307 0.23 -27.58 -1.80
N GLU A 308 1.53 -27.89 -1.87
CA GLU A 308 2.37 -28.19 -0.73
C GLU A 308 2.72 -26.95 0.12
N PHE A 309 2.67 -25.75 -0.46
CA PHE A 309 3.05 -24.52 0.24
C PHE A 309 1.86 -23.86 0.95
N GLN A 310 2.14 -23.23 2.09
CA GLN A 310 1.16 -22.35 2.71
C GLN A 310 1.06 -21.05 1.91
N VAL A 311 -0.14 -20.59 1.55
CA VAL A 311 -0.29 -19.43 0.66
C VAL A 311 -1.19 -18.35 1.24
N LEU A 312 -0.67 -17.12 1.25
CA LEU A 312 -1.28 -15.92 1.80
C LEU A 312 -1.39 -14.83 0.73
N SER A 313 -2.41 -13.98 0.84
CA SER A 313 -2.46 -12.69 0.13
C SER A 313 -2.25 -11.53 1.11
N ALA A 314 -1.33 -10.65 0.77
CA ALA A 314 -1.03 -9.42 1.49
C ALA A 314 -2.04 -8.29 1.24
N VAL A 315 -3.01 -8.50 0.34
CA VAL A 315 -4.03 -7.53 -0.11
C VAL A 315 -3.47 -6.38 -0.97
N SER A 316 -2.30 -5.84 -0.61
CA SER A 316 -1.56 -4.83 -1.39
C SER A 316 -0.05 -4.97 -1.18
N LEU A 317 0.75 -4.52 -2.16
CA LEU A 317 2.21 -4.46 -2.02
C LEU A 317 2.66 -3.63 -0.81
N SER A 318 1.98 -2.51 -0.54
CA SER A 318 2.31 -1.64 0.59
C SER A 318 2.11 -2.30 1.95
N ASN A 319 1.21 -3.28 2.06
CA ASN A 319 0.94 -4.03 3.29
C ASN A 319 1.84 -5.26 3.44
N MET A 320 2.47 -5.72 2.35
CA MET A 320 3.27 -6.95 2.33
C MET A 320 4.37 -6.98 3.40
N ALA A 321 5.11 -5.88 3.56
CA ALA A 321 6.17 -5.77 4.57
C ALA A 321 5.65 -5.80 6.02
N ALA A 322 4.37 -5.50 6.23
CA ALA A 322 3.75 -5.47 7.54
C ALA A 322 3.14 -6.82 7.95
N VAL A 323 2.95 -7.75 7.00
CA VAL A 323 2.31 -9.05 7.27
C VAL A 323 3.07 -9.77 8.38
N ALA A 324 2.38 -10.01 9.49
CA ALA A 324 2.96 -10.67 10.64
C ALA A 324 2.94 -12.19 10.46
N LEU A 325 4.13 -12.79 10.44
CA LEU A 325 4.30 -14.25 10.40
C LEU A 325 4.82 -14.75 11.75
N PRO A 326 4.40 -15.93 12.20
CA PRO A 326 5.01 -16.61 13.35
C PRO A 326 6.50 -16.86 13.16
N ASP A 327 7.23 -16.92 14.26
CA ASP A 327 8.69 -17.11 14.23
C ASP A 327 9.12 -18.50 13.77
N THR A 328 8.22 -19.48 13.80
CA THR A 328 8.42 -20.83 13.26
C THR A 328 8.57 -20.85 11.73
N LEU A 329 8.00 -19.86 11.04
CA LEU A 329 8.05 -19.78 9.58
C LEU A 329 9.29 -19.00 9.14
N LYS A 330 10.35 -19.73 8.80
CA LYS A 330 11.65 -19.20 8.38
C LYS A 330 11.80 -19.09 6.87
N ASP A 331 11.13 -19.94 6.10
CA ASP A 331 11.23 -19.99 4.65
C ASP A 331 10.04 -19.28 3.99
N ILE A 332 10.33 -18.18 3.30
CA ILE A 332 9.33 -17.35 2.62
C ILE A 332 9.64 -17.24 1.14
N ILE A 333 8.59 -17.36 0.32
CA ILE A 333 8.59 -16.92 -1.07
C ILE A 333 7.66 -15.71 -1.18
N ILE A 334 8.17 -14.61 -1.72
CA ILE A 334 7.33 -13.50 -2.17
C ILE A 334 7.01 -13.73 -3.64
N ALA A 335 5.74 -13.93 -3.97
CA ALA A 335 5.26 -14.05 -5.33
C ALA A 335 4.78 -12.67 -5.81
N ALA A 336 5.60 -12.02 -6.64
CA ALA A 336 5.30 -10.72 -7.22
C ALA A 336 4.90 -10.87 -8.70
N ASP A 337 4.05 -9.97 -9.18
CA ASP A 337 3.72 -9.87 -10.61
C ASP A 337 4.88 -9.18 -11.35
N ASN A 338 5.10 -9.50 -12.63
CA ASN A 338 6.23 -8.99 -13.40
C ASN A 338 5.91 -7.61 -14.05
N ASP A 339 5.50 -6.66 -13.23
CA ASP A 339 5.18 -5.30 -13.66
C ASP A 339 6.44 -4.42 -13.67
N SER A 340 7.19 -4.53 -14.76
CA SER A 340 8.50 -3.87 -14.94
C SER A 340 8.46 -2.33 -15.02
N GLY A 341 7.30 -1.68 -14.86
CA GLY A 341 7.12 -0.23 -15.00
C GLY A 341 6.98 0.58 -13.70
N ASN A 342 6.72 -0.05 -12.55
CA ASN A 342 6.28 0.69 -11.36
C ASN A 342 7.36 0.79 -10.26
N GLU A 343 8.02 1.95 -10.17
CA GLU A 343 9.04 2.24 -9.15
C GLU A 343 8.50 2.15 -7.71
N LYS A 344 7.26 2.55 -7.46
CA LYS A 344 6.65 2.46 -6.12
C LYS A 344 6.43 0.99 -5.73
N ALA A 345 5.98 0.16 -6.69
CA ALA A 345 5.79 -1.27 -6.48
C ALA A 345 7.12 -1.97 -6.17
N ARG A 346 8.18 -1.65 -6.93
CA ARG A 346 9.54 -2.17 -6.68
C ARG A 346 10.05 -1.80 -5.29
N ARG A 347 9.91 -0.54 -4.87
CA ARG A 347 10.33 -0.11 -3.54
C ARG A 347 9.56 -0.81 -2.42
N ALA A 348 8.25 -0.99 -2.59
CA ALA A 348 7.42 -1.71 -1.62
C ALA A 348 7.84 -3.19 -1.51
N LEU A 349 8.11 -3.83 -2.66
CA LEU A 349 8.62 -5.20 -2.74
C LEU A 349 9.98 -5.34 -2.07
N GLU A 350 10.94 -4.46 -2.39
CA GLU A 350 12.26 -4.44 -1.74
C GLU A 350 12.16 -4.23 -0.23
N ALA A 351 11.27 -3.33 0.22
CA ALA A 351 11.05 -3.09 1.63
C ALA A 351 10.51 -4.35 2.33
N ALA A 352 9.59 -5.09 1.69
CA ALA A 352 9.10 -6.36 2.20
C ALA A 352 10.21 -7.42 2.30
N LEU A 353 11.00 -7.60 1.23
CA LEU A 353 12.14 -8.52 1.23
C LEU A 353 13.14 -8.21 2.35
N LYS A 354 13.56 -6.95 2.47
CA LYS A 354 14.47 -6.49 3.53
C LYS A 354 13.89 -6.69 4.92
N LYS A 355 12.59 -6.41 5.11
CA LYS A 355 11.92 -6.54 6.40
C LYS A 355 11.80 -7.98 6.86
N PHE A 356 11.47 -8.91 5.97
CA PHE A 356 11.42 -10.33 6.32
C PHE A 356 12.83 -10.89 6.57
N ALA A 357 13.81 -10.52 5.73
CA ALA A 357 15.19 -10.93 5.93
C ALA A 357 15.76 -10.43 7.25
N SER A 358 15.47 -9.18 7.65
CA SER A 358 15.93 -8.62 8.94
C SER A 358 15.33 -9.33 10.17
N GLN A 359 14.32 -10.18 9.98
CA GLN A 359 13.73 -10.99 11.04
C GLN A 359 14.36 -12.40 11.10
N GLY A 360 15.49 -12.63 10.41
CA GLY A 360 16.18 -13.92 10.39
C GLY A 360 15.48 -14.98 9.55
N ARG A 361 14.78 -14.56 8.49
CA ARG A 361 14.06 -15.45 7.57
C ARG A 361 14.81 -15.57 6.25
N THR A 362 14.76 -16.75 5.64
CA THR A 362 15.21 -16.99 4.26
C THR A 362 14.11 -16.55 3.31
N VAL A 363 14.35 -15.47 2.56
CA VAL A 363 13.36 -14.88 1.67
C VAL A 363 13.77 -15.05 0.22
N ARG A 364 12.87 -15.63 -0.58
CA ARG A 364 13.03 -15.84 -2.03
C ARG A 364 12.02 -14.96 -2.76
N LEU A 365 12.42 -14.37 -3.88
CA LEU A 365 11.51 -13.68 -4.78
C LEU A 365 11.19 -14.60 -5.96
N ALA A 366 9.91 -14.76 -6.25
CA ALA A 366 9.42 -15.40 -7.45
C ALA A 366 8.69 -14.34 -8.29
N MET A 367 8.97 -14.32 -9.60
CA MET A 367 8.25 -13.51 -10.59
C MET A 367 8.01 -14.38 -11.84
N PRO A 368 6.88 -14.20 -12.54
CA PRO A 368 6.63 -14.91 -13.79
C PRO A 368 7.62 -14.46 -14.88
N GLU A 369 8.09 -15.40 -15.71
CA GLU A 369 9.00 -15.11 -16.84
C GLU A 369 8.31 -14.29 -17.94
N ILE A 370 6.98 -14.36 -17.99
CA ILE A 370 6.13 -13.59 -18.90
C ILE A 370 6.30 -12.10 -18.58
N VAL A 371 6.77 -11.34 -19.57
CA VAL A 371 6.98 -9.90 -19.43
C VAL A 371 5.60 -9.22 -19.28
N HIS A 372 5.41 -8.44 -18.22
CA HIS A 372 4.11 -7.86 -17.85
C HIS A 372 3.01 -8.88 -17.52
N GLY A 373 3.38 -10.14 -17.28
CA GLY A 373 2.43 -11.19 -16.89
C GLY A 373 2.22 -11.26 -15.37
N ASP A 374 1.06 -11.81 -14.99
CA ASP A 374 0.76 -12.22 -13.62
C ASP A 374 0.92 -13.74 -13.45
N TRP A 375 0.83 -14.25 -12.21
CA TRP A 375 0.87 -15.69 -11.96
C TRP A 375 -0.35 -16.45 -12.52
N ASN A 376 -1.44 -15.73 -12.83
CA ASN A 376 -2.60 -16.32 -13.48
C ASN A 376 -2.33 -16.62 -14.95
N ASP A 377 -1.53 -15.78 -15.62
CA ASP A 377 -1.07 -15.98 -16.98
C ASP A 377 -0.21 -17.24 -17.10
N VAL A 378 0.71 -17.44 -16.14
CA VAL A 378 1.53 -18.66 -16.04
C VAL A 378 0.67 -19.90 -15.85
N LEU A 379 -0.30 -19.86 -14.94
CA LEU A 379 -1.21 -20.99 -14.71
C LEU A 379 -2.01 -21.36 -15.97
N ARG A 380 -2.32 -20.37 -16.81
CA ARG A 380 -3.06 -20.56 -18.07
C ARG A 380 -2.18 -21.00 -19.24
N GLY A 381 -0.89 -21.26 -19.01
CA GLY A 381 0.04 -21.71 -20.06
C GLY A 381 0.26 -20.64 -21.14
N LYS A 382 0.32 -19.36 -20.75
CA LYS A 382 0.76 -18.31 -21.69
C LYS A 382 2.28 -18.35 -21.84
N ASP A 383 2.76 -18.22 -23.06
CA ASP A 383 4.18 -18.11 -23.41
C ASP A 383 4.80 -16.81 -22.86
N THR A 384 6.12 -16.64 -23.02
CA THR A 384 6.88 -15.47 -22.53
C THR A 384 6.39 -14.13 -23.09
N ASP A 385 5.63 -14.16 -24.19
CA ASP A 385 5.03 -13.00 -24.86
C ASP A 385 3.54 -12.81 -24.49
N GLY A 386 3.00 -13.63 -23.58
CA GLY A 386 1.62 -13.56 -23.09
C GLY A 386 0.56 -14.21 -23.99
N LYS A 387 0.95 -14.97 -25.01
CA LYS A 387 0.05 -15.71 -25.92
C LYS A 387 -0.18 -17.13 -25.40
N PRO A 388 -1.35 -17.74 -25.59
CA PRO A 388 -1.53 -19.15 -25.22
C PRO A 388 -0.51 -20.03 -25.95
N GLU A 389 0.20 -20.89 -25.21
CA GLU A 389 1.08 -21.90 -25.80
C GLU A 389 0.28 -22.72 -26.83
N ARG A 390 0.79 -22.80 -28.06
CA ARG A 390 0.19 -23.70 -29.05
C ARG A 390 0.45 -25.14 -28.59
N PRO A 391 -0.57 -26.01 -28.53
CA PRO A 391 -0.34 -27.42 -28.25
C PRO A 391 0.57 -27.99 -29.36
N VAL A 392 1.63 -28.67 -28.93
CA VAL A 392 2.57 -29.40 -29.81
C VAL A 392 1.96 -30.72 -30.24
#